data_AF-A0A060CE94-F1
#
_entry.id   AF-A0A060CE94-F1
#
_cell.length_a   1.000
_cell.length_b   1.000
_cell.length_c   1.000
_cell.angle_alpha   90.00
_cell.angle_beta   90.00
_cell.angle_gamma   90.00
#
_symmetry.space_group_name_H-M   'P 1'
#
loop_
_entity.id
_entity.type
_entity.pdbx_description
1 polymer ?
#
loop_
_entity_poly.entity_id
_entity_poly.type
_entity_poly.pdbx_seq_one_letter_code
_entity_poly.pdbx_strand_id
1 'polypeptide(L)'
;MVQPQAEGGHVALMQVPVVEGAIVTMNARTGRVLALVGGWSFQASQFDRATQALRQPGSSFKPFVYLDAMEQGISPSQKFDDSPVSYGAWHPNNYEKDFWGPTTLHDALRESRNLVTIRLAAHLGMKTVADMATNLG
;
A
#
# COMPACT_ATOMS: atom_id res chain seq x y z
N MET A 1 -15.74 27.35 8.07
CA MET A 1 -17.15 27.15 7.66
C MET A 1 -17.98 26.98 8.92
N VAL A 2 -19.24 27.38 8.91
CA VAL A 2 -20.13 27.27 10.08
C VAL A 2 -21.28 26.33 9.69
N GLN A 3 -21.47 25.23 10.43
CA GLN A 3 -22.57 24.29 10.16
C GLN A 3 -23.64 24.43 11.24
N PRO A 4 -24.94 24.55 10.88
CA PRO A 4 -26.03 24.51 11.86
C PRO A 4 -26.04 23.15 12.56
N GLN A 5 -26.17 23.13 13.89
CA GLN A 5 -26.45 21.88 14.59
C GLN A 5 -27.94 21.54 14.48
N ALA A 6 -28.24 20.24 14.45
CA ALA A 6 -29.57 19.72 14.16
C ALA A 6 -30.65 20.14 15.18
N GLU A 7 -30.26 20.55 16.39
CA GLU A 7 -31.17 21.06 17.42
C GLU A 7 -30.55 22.24 18.18
N GLY A 8 -31.31 23.32 18.31
CA GLY A 8 -30.93 24.56 19.01
C GLY A 8 -30.22 25.58 18.12
N GLY A 9 -30.42 26.87 18.39
CA GLY A 9 -29.87 28.03 17.65
C GLY A 9 -28.34 28.19 17.76
N HIS A 10 -27.61 27.10 17.90
CA HIS A 10 -26.17 27.05 18.02
C HIS A 10 -25.55 26.61 16.70
N VAL A 11 -24.35 27.12 16.44
CA VAL A 11 -23.58 26.79 15.26
C VAL A 11 -22.20 26.30 15.64
N ALA A 12 -21.64 25.38 14.85
CA ALA A 12 -20.30 24.84 15.07
C ALA A 12 -19.31 25.41 14.06
N LEU A 13 -18.11 25.76 14.53
CA LEU A 13 -16.98 26.08 13.67
C LEU A 13 -16.42 24.79 13.07
N MET A 14 -16.29 24.77 11.75
CA MET A 14 -15.77 23.66 10.95
C MET A 14 -14.63 24.13 10.05
N GLN A 15 -13.65 23.25 9.84
CA GLN A 15 -12.53 23.47 8.92
C GLN A 15 -12.67 22.58 7.70
N VAL A 16 -12.48 23.16 6.51
CA VAL A 16 -12.33 22.40 5.28
C VAL A 16 -10.96 21.69 5.32
N PRO A 17 -10.90 20.36 5.13
CA PRO A 17 -9.63 19.64 5.12
C PRO A 17 -8.69 20.18 4.03
N VAL A 18 -7.43 20.37 4.39
CA VAL A 18 -6.36 20.62 3.40
C VAL A 18 -5.95 19.29 2.74
N VAL A 19 -6.04 18.20 3.49
CA VAL A 19 -5.75 16.85 2.99
C VAL A 19 -6.91 16.34 2.14
N GLU A 20 -6.58 15.46 1.20
CA GLU A 20 -7.53 14.83 0.30
C GLU A 20 -7.47 13.32 0.42
N GLY A 21 -8.52 12.65 -0.04
CA GLY A 21 -8.61 11.20 -0.06
C GLY A 21 -9.39 10.72 -1.27
N ALA A 22 -9.30 9.42 -1.54
CA ALA A 22 -10.09 8.77 -2.57
C ALA A 22 -10.47 7.37 -2.10
N ILE A 23 -11.62 6.89 -2.58
CA ILE A 23 -12.10 5.53 -2.30
C ILE A 23 -12.62 4.95 -3.61
N VAL A 24 -12.24 3.70 -3.87
CA VAL A 24 -12.89 2.84 -4.86
C VAL A 24 -13.27 1.54 -4.17
N THR A 25 -14.49 1.07 -4.39
CA THR A 25 -14.96 -0.24 -3.91
C THR A 25 -15.44 -1.05 -5.10
N MET A 26 -14.98 -2.29 -5.22
CA MET A 26 -15.23 -3.14 -6.37
C MET A 26 -15.69 -4.53 -5.95
N ASN A 27 -16.50 -5.15 -6.80
CA ASN A 27 -16.76 -6.58 -6.72
C ASN A 27 -15.56 -7.35 -7.28
N ALA A 28 -14.81 -8.05 -6.42
CA ALA A 28 -13.57 -8.74 -6.81
C ALA A 28 -13.75 -9.83 -7.88
N ARG A 29 -14.95 -10.42 -8.03
CA ARG A 29 -15.20 -11.47 -9.04
C ARG A 29 -15.53 -10.93 -10.43
N THR A 30 -16.14 -9.74 -10.48
CA THR A 30 -16.69 -9.19 -11.74
C THR A 30 -16.00 -7.91 -12.19
N GLY A 31 -15.18 -7.29 -11.33
CA GLY A 31 -14.58 -5.99 -11.58
C GLY A 31 -15.58 -4.82 -11.50
N ARG A 32 -16.86 -5.06 -11.14
CA ARG A 32 -17.87 -4.00 -11.08
C ARG A 32 -17.54 -3.00 -9.98
N VAL A 33 -17.45 -1.71 -10.34
CA VAL A 33 -17.34 -0.60 -9.39
C VAL A 33 -18.68 -0.42 -8.66
N LEU A 34 -18.64 -0.47 -7.33
CA LEU A 34 -19.80 -0.33 -6.44
C LEU A 34 -19.90 1.08 -5.87
N ALA A 35 -18.75 1.70 -5.58
CA ALA A 35 -18.66 3.08 -5.11
C ALA A 35 -17.33 3.69 -5.59
N LEU A 36 -17.37 4.99 -5.90
CA LEU A 36 -16.21 5.76 -6.32
C LEU A 36 -16.32 7.18 -5.76
N VAL A 37 -15.29 7.61 -5.02
CA VAL A 37 -15.18 8.95 -4.44
C VAL A 37 -13.79 9.50 -4.77
N GLY A 38 -13.74 10.58 -5.55
CA GLY A 38 -12.49 11.16 -6.06
C GLY A 38 -11.86 12.27 -5.21
N GLY A 39 -12.51 12.68 -4.12
CA GLY A 39 -12.06 13.78 -3.27
C GLY A 39 -13.06 14.14 -2.18
N TRP A 40 -12.68 15.06 -1.29
CA TRP A 40 -13.51 15.53 -0.19
C TRP A 40 -14.84 16.17 -0.64
N SER A 41 -14.82 16.98 -1.71
CA SER A 41 -16.01 17.60 -2.30
C SER A 41 -15.84 17.80 -3.79
N PHE A 42 -16.81 17.32 -4.56
CA PHE A 42 -16.86 17.52 -6.01
C PHE A 42 -17.04 19.00 -6.39
N GLN A 43 -17.76 19.78 -5.57
CA GLN A 43 -17.91 21.22 -5.81
C GLN A 43 -16.59 21.99 -5.60
N ALA A 44 -15.75 21.52 -4.68
CA ALA A 44 -14.44 22.12 -4.45
C ALA A 44 -13.40 21.70 -5.50
N SER A 45 -13.45 20.44 -5.95
CA SER A 45 -12.54 19.92 -6.97
C SER A 45 -13.20 18.76 -7.73
N GLN A 46 -13.21 18.85 -9.06
CA GLN A 46 -13.70 17.79 -9.94
C GLN A 46 -12.60 16.79 -10.36
N PHE A 47 -11.36 16.99 -9.89
CA PHE A 47 -10.27 16.05 -10.16
C PHE A 47 -10.51 14.73 -9.41
N ASP A 48 -10.62 13.63 -10.15
CA ASP A 48 -10.93 12.32 -9.60
C ASP A 48 -9.66 11.59 -9.17
N ARG A 49 -9.32 11.70 -7.89
CA ARG A 49 -8.12 11.05 -7.34
C ARG A 49 -8.22 9.53 -7.30
N ALA A 50 -9.42 8.94 -7.44
CA ALA A 50 -9.57 7.49 -7.47
C ALA A 50 -9.04 6.89 -8.79
N THR A 51 -9.07 7.66 -9.88
CA THR A 51 -8.71 7.17 -11.23
C THR A 51 -7.56 7.93 -11.88
N GLN A 52 -7.29 9.18 -11.47
CA GLN A 52 -6.35 10.07 -12.14
C GLN A 52 -5.09 10.37 -11.32
N ALA A 53 -5.13 10.19 -9.99
CA ALA A 53 -4.00 10.52 -9.13
C ALA A 53 -2.96 9.39 -9.09
N LEU A 54 -1.83 9.60 -9.76
CA LEU A 54 -0.67 8.72 -9.65
C LEU A 54 0.04 8.96 -8.31
N ARG A 55 0.12 7.92 -7.47
CA ARG A 55 0.76 7.95 -6.15
C ARG A 55 1.64 6.72 -5.96
N GLN A 56 2.67 6.86 -5.12
CA GLN A 56 3.46 5.71 -4.70
C GLN A 56 2.61 4.83 -3.75
N PRO A 57 2.50 3.51 -4.00
CA PRO A 57 1.71 2.60 -3.16
C PRO A 57 2.37 2.31 -1.80
N GLY A 58 3.68 2.52 -1.68
CA GLY A 58 4.45 2.15 -0.48
C GLY A 58 4.32 0.65 -0.19
N SER A 59 4.18 0.28 1.09
CA SER A 59 4.07 -1.12 1.51
C SER A 59 2.87 -1.89 0.95
N SER A 60 1.87 -1.20 0.39
CA SER A 60 0.77 -1.88 -0.32
C SER A 60 1.23 -2.57 -1.62
N PHE A 61 2.45 -2.30 -2.09
CA PHE A 61 3.07 -3.01 -3.20
C PHE A 61 3.65 -4.39 -2.82
N LYS A 62 3.92 -4.63 -1.53
CA LYS A 62 4.58 -5.88 -1.09
C LYS A 62 3.86 -7.14 -1.55
N PRO A 63 2.51 -7.27 -1.51
CA PRO A 63 1.82 -8.46 -1.99
C PRO A 63 2.24 -8.93 -3.38
N PHE A 64 2.59 -8.04 -4.32
CA PHE A 64 3.06 -8.43 -5.65
C PHE A 64 4.40 -9.20 -5.61
N VAL A 65 5.32 -8.78 -4.74
CA VAL A 65 6.61 -9.47 -4.52
C VAL A 65 6.38 -10.87 -3.94
N TYR A 66 5.50 -10.98 -2.95
CA TYR A 66 5.23 -12.26 -2.29
C TYR A 66 4.41 -13.20 -3.17
N LEU A 67 3.54 -12.67 -4.03
CA LEU A 67 2.82 -13.46 -5.02
C LEU A 67 3.78 -14.03 -6.07
N ASP A 68 4.71 -13.23 -6.60
CA ASP A 68 5.76 -13.72 -7.52
C ASP A 68 6.60 -14.84 -6.87
N ALA A 69 6.93 -14.70 -5.58
CA ALA A 69 7.59 -15.78 -4.83
C ALA A 69 6.76 -17.08 -4.79
N MET A 70 5.47 -16.97 -4.48
CA MET A 70 4.58 -18.12 -4.38
C MET A 70 4.35 -18.82 -5.72
N GLU A 71 4.22 -18.06 -6.82
CA GLU A 71 4.13 -18.60 -8.18
C GLU A 71 5.42 -19.34 -8.59
N GLN A 72 6.56 -18.93 -8.06
CA GLN A 72 7.85 -19.62 -8.23
C GLN A 72 8.06 -20.78 -7.24
N GLY A 73 7.04 -21.16 -6.47
CA GLY A 73 7.07 -22.31 -5.56
C GLY A 73 7.71 -22.03 -4.19
N ILE A 74 7.98 -20.77 -3.85
CA ILE A 74 8.49 -20.40 -2.53
C ILE A 74 7.34 -20.40 -1.53
N SER A 75 7.43 -21.27 -0.52
CA SER A 75 6.40 -21.40 0.52
C SER A 75 6.35 -20.16 1.42
N PRO A 76 5.16 -19.70 1.86
CA PRO A 76 5.01 -18.69 2.90
C PRO A 76 5.73 -19.02 4.22
N SER A 77 5.98 -20.31 4.50
CA SER A 77 6.73 -20.76 5.67
C SER A 77 8.26 -20.68 5.51
N GLN A 78 8.75 -20.44 4.30
CA GLN A 78 10.18 -20.28 4.04
C GLN A 78 10.70 -19.04 4.74
N LYS A 79 11.92 -19.13 5.26
CA LYS A 79 12.54 -18.05 6.01
C LYS A 79 13.51 -17.25 5.14
N PHE A 80 13.46 -15.94 5.32
CA PHE A 80 14.42 -14.98 4.78
C PHE A 80 14.96 -14.14 5.94
N ASP A 81 16.17 -13.62 5.77
CA ASP A 81 16.89 -12.95 6.85
C ASP A 81 16.48 -11.48 6.99
N ASP A 82 15.92 -11.13 8.15
CA ASP A 82 15.56 -9.77 8.54
C ASP A 82 16.71 -9.10 9.31
N SER A 83 17.83 -8.92 8.62
CA SER A 83 19.07 -8.31 9.15
C SER A 83 19.58 -7.21 8.21
N PRO A 84 20.46 -6.30 8.68
CA PRO A 84 21.03 -5.24 7.85
C PRO A 84 21.53 -5.74 6.49
N VAL A 85 21.14 -5.03 5.43
CA VAL A 85 21.57 -5.30 4.05
C VAL A 85 21.99 -4.00 3.38
N SER A 86 22.93 -4.09 2.45
CA SER A 86 23.42 -2.95 1.68
C SER A 86 23.51 -3.31 0.21
N TYR A 87 23.04 -2.40 -0.65
CA TYR A 87 23.17 -2.50 -2.10
C TYR A 87 23.86 -1.24 -2.60
N GLY A 88 25.20 -1.30 -2.72
CA GLY A 88 26.02 -0.12 -2.97
C GLY A 88 25.87 0.90 -1.82
N ALA A 89 25.53 2.14 -2.15
CA ALA A 89 25.31 3.21 -1.17
C ALA A 89 23.91 3.20 -0.52
N TRP A 90 23.03 2.27 -0.94
CA TRP A 90 21.69 2.18 -0.38
C TRP A 90 21.66 1.19 0.80
N HIS A 91 21.34 1.73 1.98
CA HIS A 91 21.25 1.00 3.26
C HIS A 91 19.81 1.07 3.81
N PRO A 92 18.88 0.24 3.30
CA PRO A 92 17.50 0.25 3.76
C PRO A 92 17.36 -0.21 5.21
N ASN A 93 16.25 0.16 5.85
CA ASN A 93 15.90 -0.24 7.21
C ASN A 93 14.42 -0.60 7.32
N ASN A 94 14.08 -1.41 8.32
CA ASN A 94 12.69 -1.56 8.77
C ASN A 94 12.21 -0.25 9.40
N TYR A 95 10.90 -0.01 9.35
CA TYR A 95 10.32 1.21 9.93
C TYR A 95 10.58 1.29 11.44
N GLU A 96 10.52 0.15 12.13
CA GLU A 96 10.74 -0.03 13.56
C GLU A 96 12.22 0.07 13.97
N LYS A 97 13.15 0.06 12.99
CA LYS A 97 14.61 0.08 13.22
C LYS A 97 15.14 -1.09 14.06
N ASP A 98 14.46 -2.23 14.01
CA ASP A 98 14.85 -3.48 14.63
C ASP A 98 15.09 -4.59 13.57
N PHE A 99 15.57 -5.74 14.04
CA PHE A 99 15.95 -6.90 13.23
C PHE A 99 15.46 -8.17 13.91
N TRP A 100 14.76 -9.02 13.17
CA TRP A 100 14.26 -10.29 13.71
C TRP A 100 15.13 -11.49 13.30
N GLY A 101 16.09 -11.30 12.40
CA GLY A 101 16.87 -12.40 11.83
C GLY A 101 15.98 -13.31 10.98
N PRO A 102 16.18 -14.65 11.00
CA PRO A 102 15.41 -15.58 10.17
C PRO A 102 13.88 -15.51 10.40
N THR A 103 13.17 -14.87 9.47
CA THR A 103 11.74 -14.56 9.56
C THR A 103 10.98 -15.24 8.42
N THR A 104 9.80 -15.82 8.70
CA THR A 104 8.99 -16.45 7.65
C THR A 104 8.43 -15.40 6.69
N LEU A 105 8.19 -15.77 5.43
CA LEU A 105 7.55 -14.85 4.48
C LEU A 105 6.13 -14.45 4.92
N HIS A 106 5.40 -15.36 5.57
CA HIS A 106 4.11 -15.06 6.19
C HIS A 106 4.22 -13.90 7.20
N ASP A 107 5.13 -14.01 8.18
CA ASP A 107 5.29 -13.00 9.23
C ASP A 107 5.88 -11.70 8.66
N ALA A 108 6.78 -11.82 7.68
CA ALA A 108 7.37 -10.67 7.02
C ALA A 108 6.35 -9.83 6.25
N LEU A 109 5.39 -10.46 5.56
CA LEU A 109 4.31 -9.73 4.88
C LEU A 109 3.34 -9.13 5.89
N ARG A 110 2.93 -9.92 6.89
CA ARG A 110 2.01 -9.49 7.97
C ARG A 110 2.52 -8.23 8.67
N GLU A 111 3.78 -8.23 9.05
CA GLU A 111 4.42 -7.16 9.82
C GLU A 111 5.15 -6.16 8.92
N SER A 112 4.93 -6.27 7.59
CA SER A 112 5.49 -5.37 6.59
C SER A 112 7.00 -5.14 6.74
N ARG A 113 7.76 -6.22 6.91
CA ARG A 113 9.23 -6.15 7.07
C ARG A 113 9.89 -5.77 5.75
N ASN A 114 10.60 -4.64 5.75
CA ASN A 114 11.24 -4.08 4.56
C ASN A 114 12.40 -4.94 4.09
N LEU A 115 13.30 -5.33 5.03
CA LEU A 115 14.54 -6.01 4.67
C LEU A 115 14.28 -7.39 4.08
N VAL A 116 13.35 -8.15 4.65
CA VAL A 116 12.90 -9.43 4.08
C VAL A 116 12.33 -9.23 2.68
N THR A 117 11.45 -8.24 2.49
CA THR A 117 10.83 -7.99 1.18
C THR A 117 11.86 -7.59 0.12
N ILE A 118 12.85 -6.77 0.48
CA ILE A 118 13.93 -6.35 -0.42
C ILE A 118 14.81 -7.55 -0.81
N ARG A 119 15.17 -8.40 0.16
CA ARG A 119 15.93 -9.62 -0.12
C ARG A 119 15.15 -10.59 -0.98
N LEU A 120 13.85 -10.74 -0.75
CA LEU A 120 12.97 -11.56 -1.57
C LEU A 120 12.91 -11.04 -3.01
N ALA A 121 12.67 -9.74 -3.20
CA ALA A 121 12.66 -9.14 -4.53
C ALA A 121 14.01 -9.28 -5.25
N ALA A 122 15.13 -9.14 -4.52
CA ALA A 122 16.47 -9.37 -5.07
C ALA A 122 16.72 -10.84 -5.43
N HIS A 123 16.15 -11.79 -4.67
CA HIS A 123 16.23 -13.23 -4.94
C HIS A 123 15.43 -13.64 -6.18
N LEU A 124 14.22 -13.09 -6.36
CA LEU A 124 13.36 -13.33 -7.52
C LEU A 124 13.90 -12.64 -8.78
N GLY A 125 14.46 -11.44 -8.60
CA GLY A 125 14.86 -10.54 -9.68
C GLY A 125 13.81 -9.46 -9.90
N MET A 126 14.26 -8.20 -10.04
CA MET A 126 13.35 -7.05 -10.14
C MET A 126 12.46 -7.09 -11.39
N LYS A 127 12.89 -7.77 -12.45
CA LYS A 127 12.11 -7.91 -13.67
C LYS A 127 10.85 -8.75 -13.46
N THR A 128 10.95 -9.91 -12.81
CA THR A 128 9.79 -10.80 -12.60
C THR A 128 8.76 -10.13 -11.69
N VAL A 129 9.22 -9.43 -10.65
CA VAL A 129 8.37 -8.64 -9.76
C VAL A 129 7.64 -7.52 -10.53
N ALA A 130 8.34 -6.83 -11.43
CA ALA A 130 7.74 -5.79 -12.26
C ALA A 130 6.72 -6.36 -13.28
N ASP A 131 7.04 -7.50 -13.89
CA ASP A 131 6.13 -8.21 -14.80
C ASP A 131 4.88 -8.69 -14.03
N MET A 132 5.04 -9.21 -12.81
CA MET A 132 3.92 -9.63 -11.93
C MET A 132 2.96 -8.47 -11.65
N ALA A 133 3.50 -7.31 -11.25
CA ALA A 133 2.67 -6.12 -11.03
C ALA A 133 1.96 -5.68 -12.32
N THR A 134 2.68 -5.62 -13.45
CA THR A 134 2.12 -5.21 -14.75
C THR A 134 0.99 -6.13 -15.21
N ASN A 135 1.11 -7.44 -14.98
CA ASN A 135 0.11 -8.42 -15.39
C ASN A 135 -1.20 -8.32 -14.58
N LEU A 136 -1.15 -7.78 -13.36
CA LEU A 136 -2.33 -7.62 -12.49
C LEU A 136 -3.06 -6.28 -12.70
N GLY A 137 -2.48 -5.36 -13.46
CA GLY A 137 -3.00 -4.02 -13.76
C GLY A 137 -2.58 -2.95 -12.76
#